data_AF-A0A7Y5HXD3-F1
#
_entry.id   AF-A0A7Y5HXD3-F1
#
_cell.length_a   1.000
_cell.length_b   1.000
_cell.length_c   1.000
_cell.angle_alpha   90.00
_cell.angle_beta   90.00
_cell.angle_gamma   90.00
#
_symmetry.space_group_name_H-M   'P 1'
#
loop_
_entity.id
_entity.type
_entity.pdbx_description
1 polymer ?
#
loop_
_entity_poly.entity_id
_entity_poly.type
_entity_poly.pdbx_seq_one_letter_code
_entity_poly.pdbx_strand_id
1 'polypeptide(L)' 'MNRAFNWIGQALLYSCFALAIGVFSRWPVYHPLQPDHALIKVSFVHHGVRVADCRPYTKEELAKLAPNMRAPMKCERERS' A
#
# COMPACT_ATOMS: atom_id res chain seq x y z
N MET A 1 -12.29 -7.79 -53.30
CA MET A 1 -13.11 -8.53 -52.31
C MET A 1 -12.44 -8.70 -50.95
N ASN A 2 -11.15 -9.04 -50.86
CA ASN A 2 -10.48 -9.29 -49.57
C ASN A 2 -10.45 -8.09 -48.61
N ARG A 3 -10.34 -6.86 -49.13
CA ARG A 3 -10.35 -5.65 -48.27
C ARG A 3 -11.67 -5.50 -47.52
N ALA A 4 -12.81 -5.66 -48.18
CA ALA A 4 -14.12 -5.56 -47.53
C ALA A 4 -14.30 -6.61 -46.43
N PHE A 5 -13.88 -7.86 -46.70
CA PHE A 5 -13.91 -8.93 -45.71
C PHE A 5 -12.97 -8.65 -44.52
N ASN A 6 -11.78 -8.10 -44.77
CA ASN A 6 -10.85 -7.69 -43.72
C ASN A 6 -11.43 -6.56 -42.85
N TRP A 7 -12.08 -5.56 -43.45
CA TRP A 7 -12.72 -4.47 -42.71
C TRP A 7 -13.88 -4.97 -41.84
N ILE A 8 -14.70 -5.88 -42.35
CA ILE A 8 -15.79 -6.50 -41.58
C ILE A 8 -15.22 -7.32 -40.41
N GLY A 9 -14.19 -8.13 -40.66
CA GLY A 9 -13.51 -8.90 -39.62
C GLY A 9 -12.91 -8.01 -38.54
N GLN A 10 -12.24 -6.92 -38.91
CA GLN A 10 -11.68 -5.96 -37.96
C GLN A 10 -12.78 -5.28 -37.14
N ALA A 11 -13.85 -4.80 -37.79
CA ALA A 11 -14.96 -4.15 -37.10
C ALA A 11 -15.62 -5.11 -36.09
N LEU A 12 -15.83 -6.36 -36.47
CA LEU A 12 -16.39 -7.39 -35.60
C LEU A 12 -15.47 -7.64 -34.39
N LEU A 13 -14.19 -7.90 -34.62
CA LEU A 13 -13.23 -8.22 -33.55
C LEU A 13 -13.04 -7.04 -32.60
N TYR A 14 -12.89 -5.82 -33.12
CA TYR A 14 -12.76 -4.64 -32.28
C TYR A 14 -14.05 -4.34 -31.51
N SER A 15 -15.22 -4.56 -32.10
CA SER A 15 -16.49 -4.41 -31.37
C SER A 15 -16.62 -5.44 -30.25
N CYS A 16 -16.27 -6.70 -30.48
CA CYS A 16 -16.24 -7.73 -29.44
C CYS A 16 -15.29 -7.33 -28.30
N PHE A 17 -14.10 -6.81 -28.62
CA PHE A 17 -13.12 -6.41 -27.63
C PHE A 17 -13.59 -5.18 -26.83
N ALA A 18 -14.13 -4.17 -27.50
CA ALA A 18 -14.70 -2.99 -26.86
C ALA A 18 -15.87 -3.35 -25.95
N LEU A 19 -16.72 -4.29 -26.36
CA LEU A 19 -17.84 -4.78 -25.55
C LEU A 19 -17.33 -5.53 -24.32
N ALA A 20 -16.35 -6.43 -24.47
CA ALA A 20 -15.75 -7.13 -23.35
C ALA A 20 -15.15 -6.15 -22.33
N ILE A 21 -14.35 -5.19 -22.79
CA ILE A 21 -13.79 -4.15 -21.91
C ILE A 21 -14.91 -3.34 -21.26
N GLY A 22 -15.87 -2.84 -22.03
CA GLY A 22 -16.95 -2.00 -21.52
C GLY A 22 -17.77 -2.70 -20.45
N VAL A 23 -18.17 -3.95 -20.69
CA VAL A 23 -18.93 -4.76 -19.73
C VAL A 23 -18.09 -5.03 -18.49
N PHE A 24 -16.89 -5.61 -18.65
CA PHE A 24 -16.05 -6.04 -17.54
C PHE A 24 -15.31 -4.92 -16.81
N SER A 25 -15.34 -3.68 -17.31
CA SER A 25 -14.77 -2.52 -16.62
C SER A 25 -15.55 -2.12 -15.37
N ARG A 26 -16.84 -2.43 -15.31
CA ARG A 26 -17.76 -1.99 -14.25
C ARG A 26 -18.58 -3.12 -13.65
N TRP A 27 -18.82 -4.20 -14.42
CA TRP A 27 -19.71 -5.28 -14.04
C TRP A 27 -19.07 -6.65 -14.34
N PRO A 28 -19.23 -7.67 -13.49
CA PRO A 28 -19.94 -7.64 -12.22
C PRO A 28 -19.16 -6.87 -11.15
N VAL A 29 -19.89 -6.27 -10.20
CA VAL A 29 -19.25 -5.65 -9.04
C VAL A 29 -18.64 -6.77 -8.20
N TYR A 30 -17.32 -6.71 -8.01
CA TYR A 30 -16.63 -7.67 -7.16
C TYR A 30 -16.88 -7.33 -5.68
N HIS A 31 -17.52 -8.26 -4.97
CA HIS A 31 -17.74 -8.17 -3.53
C HIS A 31 -16.77 -9.12 -2.82
N PRO A 32 -15.71 -8.63 -2.16
CA PRO A 32 -14.73 -9.48 -1.48
C PRO A 32 -15.28 -10.14 -0.20
N LEU A 33 -16.43 -9.65 0.29
CA LEU A 33 -17.11 -10.12 1.49
C LEU A 33 -18.56 -10.44 1.15
N GLN A 34 -19.15 -11.36 1.91
CA GLN A 34 -20.59 -11.61 1.82
C GLN A 34 -21.39 -10.37 2.23
N PRO A 35 -22.68 -10.29 1.82
CA PRO A 35 -23.60 -9.31 2.39
C PRO A 35 -23.54 -9.33 3.93
N ASP A 36 -23.69 -8.16 4.54
CA ASP A 36 -23.70 -7.97 5.99
C ASP A 36 -22.39 -8.31 6.73
N HIS A 37 -21.28 -8.51 6.02
CA HIS A 37 -19.96 -8.72 6.61
C HIS A 37 -19.05 -7.50 6.41
N ALA A 38 -18.29 -7.16 7.46
CA ALA A 38 -17.27 -6.11 7.42
C ALA A 38 -15.90 -6.66 7.86
N LEU A 39 -14.82 -6.17 7.26
CA LEU A 39 -13.45 -6.51 7.66
C LEU A 39 -12.87 -5.40 8.53
N ILE A 40 -12.54 -5.72 9.78
CA ILE A 40 -11.76 -4.86 10.67
C ILE A 40 -10.32 -5.33 10.63
N LYS A 41 -9.42 -4.53 10.04
CA LYS A 41 -7.97 -4.81 10.04
C LYS A 41 -7.31 -4.03 11.17
N VAL A 42 -6.76 -4.75 12.15
CA VAL A 42 -5.94 -4.17 13.22
C VAL A 42 -4.48 -4.52 12.96
N SER A 43 -3.64 -3.50 12.83
CA SER A 43 -2.20 -3.66 12.62
C SER A 43 -1.45 -3.20 13.86
N PHE A 44 -0.70 -4.11 14.47
CA PHE A 44 0.15 -3.81 15.62
C PHE A 44 1.61 -3.74 15.15
N VAL A 45 2.35 -2.77 15.68
CA VAL A 45 3.81 -2.72 15.54
C VAL A 45 4.40 -3.08 16.89
N HIS A 46 5.11 -4.21 16.95
CA HIS A 46 5.91 -4.53 18.12
C HIS A 46 7.26 -3.83 17.99
N HIS A 47 7.56 -2.90 18.91
CA HIS A 47 8.87 -2.26 18.93
C HIS A 47 9.94 -3.28 19.31
N GLY A 48 11.12 -3.17 18.70
CA GLY A 48 12.28 -3.98 19.07
C GLY A 48 12.64 -3.83 20.56
N VAL A 49 13.25 -4.89 21.10
CA VAL A 49 13.66 -4.94 22.51
C VAL A 49 14.62 -3.80 22.81
N ARG A 50 14.55 -3.25 24.04
CA ARG A 50 15.52 -2.24 24.48
C ARG A 50 16.90 -2.88 24.62
N VAL A 51 17.89 -2.27 23.99
CA VAL A 51 19.29 -2.75 24.06
C VAL A 51 19.93 -2.35 25.39
N ALA A 52 19.46 -1.25 25.98
CA ALA A 52 19.91 -0.75 27.28
C ALA A 52 18.77 -0.05 28.03
N ASP A 53 18.94 0.12 29.34
CA ASP A 53 18.06 0.95 30.15
C ASP A 53 18.06 2.40 29.67
N CYS A 54 16.88 3.03 29.77
CA CYS A 54 16.75 4.43 29.42
C CYS A 54 17.53 5.29 30.40
N ARG A 55 18.47 6.10 29.89
CA ARG A 55 19.26 7.04 30.69
C ARG A 55 19.17 8.46 30.14
N PRO A 56 19.40 9.50 30.95
CA PRO A 56 19.56 10.85 30.42
C PRO A 56 20.77 10.93 29.47
N TYR A 57 20.69 11.77 28.44
CA TYR A 57 21.85 12.13 27.64
C TYR A 57 22.80 13.04 28.43
N THR A 58 24.10 12.94 28.18
CA THR A 58 25.05 13.94 28.69
C THR A 58 24.97 15.24 27.89
N LYS A 59 25.53 16.33 28.42
CA LYS A 59 25.53 17.64 27.74
C LYS A 59 26.28 17.59 26.41
N GLU A 60 27.37 16.84 26.36
CA GLU A 60 28.22 16.65 25.19
C GLU A 60 27.50 15.82 24.12
N GLU A 61 26.74 14.80 24.52
CA GLU A 61 25.92 13.99 23.61
C GLU A 61 24.77 14.82 23.01
N LEU A 62 24.08 15.63 23.83
CA LEU A 62 23.02 16.53 23.36
C LEU A 62 23.54 17.62 22.43
N ALA A 63 24.74 18.15 22.70
CA ALA A 63 25.36 19.15 21.85
C ALA A 63 25.65 18.61 20.43
N LYS A 64 25.98 17.32 20.31
CA LYS A 64 26.19 16.63 19.02
C LYS A 64 24.88 16.42 18.23
N LEU A 65 23.74 16.38 18.91
CA LEU A 65 22.44 16.24 18.26
C LEU A 65 21.98 17.58 17.67
N ALA A 66 21.29 17.51 16.52
CA ALA A 66 20.62 18.66 15.93
C ALA A 66 19.57 19.23 16.90
N PRO A 67 19.31 20.56 16.91
CA PRO A 67 18.44 21.19 17.91
C PRO A 67 17.04 20.55 18.05
N ASN A 68 16.47 20.05 16.95
CA ASN A 68 15.15 19.40 16.90
C ASN A 68 15.15 17.93 17.35
N MET A 69 16.32 17.32 17.55
CA MET A 69 16.48 15.89 17.89
C MET A 69 16.99 15.66 19.32
N ARG A 70 17.06 16.73 20.14
CA ARG A 70 17.58 16.71 21.51
C ARG A 70 16.54 16.20 22.51
N ALA A 71 16.17 14.93 22.39
CA ALA A 71 15.34 14.27 23.40
C ALA A 71 16.11 14.18 24.74
N PRO A 72 15.43 14.30 25.90
CA PRO A 72 16.10 14.27 27.21
C PRO A 72 16.67 12.89 27.57
N MET A 73 16.08 11.82 27.04
CA MET A 73 16.41 10.43 27.38
C MET A 73 16.91 9.66 26.17
N LYS A 74 17.96 8.87 26.38
CA LYS A 74 18.52 7.90 25.46
C LYS A 74 17.89 6.53 25.73
N CYS A 75 17.10 6.02 24.79
CA CYS A 75 16.39 4.74 24.88
C CYS A 75 16.62 3.89 23.61
N GLU A 76 17.83 3.35 23.45
CA GLU A 76 18.20 2.56 22.27
C GLU A 76 17.44 1.23 22.20
N ARG A 77 16.98 0.88 21.01
CA ARG A 77 16.21 -0.33 20.71
C ARG A 77 16.82 -1.06 19.53
N GLU A 78 16.67 -2.38 19.53
CA GLU A 78 17.08 -3.21 18.40
C GLU A 78 16.19 -2.92 17.18
N ARG A 79 16.74 -3.13 15.99
CA ARG A 79 15.96 -3.06 14.76
C ARG A 79 15.06 -4.30 14.69
N SER A 80 13.75 -4.09 14.76
CA SER A 80 12.70 -5.11 14.58
C SER A 80 12.71 -5.73 13.19
#